data_AF-A0A224XMZ7-F1
#
_entry.id   AF-A0A224XMZ7-F1
#
_cell.length_a   1.000
_cell.length_b   1.000
_cell.length_c   1.000
_cell.angle_alpha   90.00
_cell.angle_beta   90.00
_cell.angle_gamma   90.00
#
_symmetry.space_group_name_H-M   'P 1'
#
loop_
_entity.id
_entity.type
_entity.pdbx_description
1 polymer ?
#
loop_
_entity_poly.entity_id
_entity_poly.type
_entity_poly.pdbx_seq_one_letter_code
_entity_poly.pdbx_strand_id
1 'polypeptide(L)'
;KVEAVLYTEEQWNRLKEYVGQAERRAKEVAAELQAKKEKKICSDKMAEKWENTFVNLRKKRFESRRLRLEREKSRKYDRFLNLQTEQKKIKETVRKEARDRLYEQRDNARCALSAYKFAETLRERELQIEFARKARELEEERENEWARKIIEDVKLYKKEVADMKAKELEKKRELGKQFIEMLRNGEEQRRKEKEARQAEEREDMAFIKKEIREIEENERKEMDRRKRLVREELIENRQEVDEQKKVRKAEEIEETDAMTIIENAKIKMGNIRKEKEAQMKAAAIERREKISSTVMAAAESKGDKEEEIYQKAKAHNEKLALKRIEKEKKHVLQLRQERIDYHKEFLKQEELRNQKKHELMKWEMLQRFKADNITKMFKNLNAEKKRIKPLEVRDDNFRLADEEKLRRQEEIDYDVRALKKAIEEWQMDDQEYFNFITELKQESTEVGRPVFPLDNELCAYKKRTGLLEIPPQLKILKTNLPPDDDFQQKSAPKHKDPIRIIYTKMGNTANPLTFEVKRTPITFVTQVHKANGLQDQQKPKKP
;
A
#
# COMPACT_ATOMS: atom_id res chain seq x y z
N LYS A 1 60.05 -66.06 108.95
CA LYS A 1 59.15 -65.73 110.08
C LYS A 1 58.45 -64.43 109.74
N VAL A 2 57.15 -64.32 109.99
CA VAL A 2 56.43 -63.04 110.06
C VAL A 2 55.82 -63.00 111.46
N GLU A 3 56.17 -61.99 112.24
CA GLU A 3 55.66 -61.80 113.59
C GLU A 3 54.56 -60.73 113.54
N ALA A 4 53.40 -61.03 114.13
CA ALA A 4 52.26 -60.11 114.18
C ALA A 4 52.25 -59.40 115.54
N VAL A 5 52.29 -58.07 115.53
CA VAL A 5 52.17 -57.23 116.72
C VAL A 5 50.70 -56.86 116.92
N LEU A 6 50.15 -57.17 118.09
CA LEU A 6 48.78 -56.81 118.47
C LEU A 6 48.78 -55.53 119.31
N TYR A 7 48.14 -54.48 118.80
CA TYR A 7 47.90 -53.21 119.51
C TYR A 7 46.56 -53.22 120.26
N THR A 8 46.45 -52.46 121.34
CA THR A 8 45.19 -52.27 122.07
C THR A 8 44.29 -51.21 121.42
N GLU A 9 42.96 -51.35 121.58
CA GLU A 9 41.98 -50.53 120.88
C GLU A 9 42.11 -49.02 121.14
N GLU A 10 42.50 -48.60 122.34
CA GLU A 10 42.70 -47.19 122.65
C GLU A 10 43.84 -46.56 121.84
N GLN A 11 44.95 -47.29 121.69
CA GLN A 11 46.09 -46.86 120.88
C GLN A 11 45.69 -46.79 119.40
N TRP A 12 44.92 -47.77 118.93
CA TRP A 12 44.37 -47.81 117.58
C TRP A 12 43.43 -46.63 117.27
N ASN A 13 42.57 -46.25 118.22
CA ASN A 13 41.63 -45.15 118.05
C ASN A 13 42.32 -43.78 118.08
N ARG A 14 43.31 -43.55 118.96
CA ARG A 14 44.11 -42.31 118.93
C ARG A 14 44.91 -42.18 117.63
N LEU A 15 45.45 -43.28 117.11
CA LEU A 15 46.19 -43.29 115.85
C LEU A 15 45.26 -43.01 114.66
N LYS A 16 44.02 -43.55 114.66
CA LYS A 16 42.96 -43.17 113.71
C LYS A 16 42.58 -41.70 113.75
N GLU A 17 42.45 -41.08 114.93
CA GLU A 17 42.13 -39.64 115.02
C GLU A 17 43.27 -38.77 114.50
N TYR A 18 44.53 -39.11 114.84
CA TYR A 18 45.70 -38.35 114.40
C TYR A 18 45.89 -38.43 112.87
N VAL A 19 45.73 -39.63 112.29
CA VAL A 19 45.72 -39.82 110.82
C VAL A 19 44.53 -39.09 110.19
N GLY A 20 43.35 -39.17 110.81
CA GLY A 20 42.12 -38.54 110.32
C GLY A 20 42.11 -37.01 110.32
N GLN A 21 42.90 -36.34 111.17
CA GLN A 21 42.97 -34.86 111.18
C GLN A 21 43.54 -34.29 109.87
N ALA A 22 44.54 -34.94 109.28
CA ALA A 22 45.11 -34.52 108.01
C ALA A 22 44.08 -34.65 106.88
N GLU A 23 43.33 -35.75 106.85
CA GLU A 23 42.24 -35.94 105.89
C GLU A 23 41.09 -34.94 106.06
N ARG A 24 40.70 -34.61 107.30
CA ARG A 24 39.63 -33.61 107.55
C ARG A 24 40.04 -32.24 107.03
N ARG A 25 41.25 -31.77 107.34
CA ARG A 25 41.79 -30.50 106.80
C ARG A 25 41.88 -30.52 105.27
N ALA A 26 42.28 -31.65 104.66
CA ALA A 26 42.29 -31.79 103.20
C ALA A 26 40.87 -31.73 102.59
N LYS A 27 39.88 -32.35 103.24
CA LYS A 27 38.46 -32.30 102.84
C LYS A 27 37.87 -30.89 103.00
N GLU A 28 38.21 -30.18 104.08
CA GLU A 28 37.83 -28.78 104.32
C GLU A 28 38.40 -27.83 103.26
N VAL A 29 39.71 -27.92 102.97
CA VAL A 29 40.36 -27.13 101.90
C VAL A 29 39.78 -27.47 100.52
N ALA A 30 39.46 -28.74 100.25
CA ALA A 30 38.81 -29.14 99.00
C ALA A 30 37.39 -28.56 98.88
N ALA A 31 36.60 -28.57 99.97
CA ALA A 31 35.27 -27.98 100.03
C ALA A 31 35.32 -26.44 99.87
N GLU A 32 36.28 -25.76 100.49
CA GLU A 32 36.51 -24.33 100.27
C GLU A 32 36.85 -24.02 98.81
N LEU A 33 37.72 -24.82 98.18
CA LEU A 33 38.09 -24.64 96.77
C LEU A 33 36.90 -24.92 95.84
N GLN A 34 36.02 -25.86 96.17
CA GLN A 34 34.75 -26.08 95.45
C GLN A 34 33.81 -24.88 95.63
N ALA A 35 33.56 -24.43 96.85
CA ALA A 35 32.72 -23.27 97.13
C ALA A 35 33.26 -21.97 96.47
N LYS A 36 34.59 -21.79 96.39
CA LYS A 36 35.24 -20.69 95.65
C LYS A 36 35.02 -20.83 94.13
N LYS A 37 35.10 -22.04 93.56
CA LYS A 37 34.78 -22.30 92.15
C LYS A 37 33.30 -22.05 91.83
N GLU A 38 32.39 -22.51 92.67
CA GLU A 38 30.95 -22.30 92.52
C GLU A 38 30.58 -20.81 92.58
N LYS A 39 31.10 -20.07 93.57
CA LYS A 39 30.96 -18.62 93.66
C LYS A 39 31.48 -17.91 92.41
N LYS A 40 32.63 -18.36 91.87
CA LYS A 40 33.15 -17.84 90.59
C LYS A 40 32.21 -18.13 89.43
N ILE A 41 31.72 -19.37 89.27
CA ILE A 41 30.77 -19.74 88.22
C ILE A 41 29.47 -18.93 88.31
N CYS A 42 28.95 -18.69 89.52
CA CYS A 42 27.79 -17.82 89.73
C CYS A 42 28.08 -16.36 89.36
N SER A 43 29.26 -15.83 89.73
CA SER A 43 29.71 -14.49 89.33
C SER A 43 29.84 -14.36 87.81
N ASP A 44 30.45 -15.35 87.15
CA ASP A 44 30.64 -15.36 85.69
C ASP A 44 29.27 -15.40 84.96
N LYS A 45 28.33 -16.23 85.44
CA LYS A 45 26.93 -16.29 84.94
C LYS A 45 26.13 -15.00 85.18
N MET A 46 26.41 -14.27 86.25
CA MET A 46 25.81 -12.95 86.50
C MET A 46 26.41 -11.91 85.56
N ALA A 47 27.74 -11.87 85.42
CA ALA A 47 28.45 -10.95 84.54
C ALA A 47 28.09 -11.15 83.05
N GLU A 48 27.81 -12.38 82.61
CA GLU A 48 27.33 -12.67 81.26
C GLU A 48 25.99 -11.96 80.95
N LYS A 49 25.12 -11.80 81.95
CA LYS A 49 23.84 -11.08 81.81
C LYS A 49 23.96 -9.56 81.96
N TRP A 50 25.10 -9.05 82.43
CA TRP A 50 25.30 -7.61 82.60
C TRP A 50 25.59 -6.93 81.25
N GLU A 51 24.63 -6.13 80.79
CA GLU A 51 24.70 -5.50 79.46
C GLU A 51 25.88 -4.52 79.28
N ASN A 52 26.35 -3.93 80.38
CA ASN A 52 27.40 -2.92 80.41
C ASN A 52 28.82 -3.49 80.50
N THR A 53 29.00 -4.82 80.47
CA THR A 53 30.35 -5.40 80.34
C THR A 53 30.95 -5.08 78.98
N PHE A 54 32.27 -4.92 78.92
CA PHE A 54 32.97 -4.62 77.66
C PHE A 54 32.68 -5.65 76.56
N VAL A 55 32.53 -6.93 76.93
CA VAL A 55 32.20 -8.03 76.01
C VAL A 55 30.79 -7.85 75.43
N ASN A 56 29.79 -7.58 76.27
CA ASN A 56 28.41 -7.38 75.81
C ASN A 56 28.23 -6.08 75.02
N LEU A 57 28.89 -4.99 75.42
CA LEU A 57 28.93 -3.75 74.62
C LEU A 57 29.59 -3.98 73.25
N ARG A 58 30.67 -4.77 73.17
CA ARG A 58 31.30 -5.16 71.89
C ARG A 58 30.38 -6.02 71.05
N LYS A 59 29.65 -6.96 71.65
CA LYS A 59 28.64 -7.80 70.98
C LYS A 59 27.49 -6.95 70.42
N LYS A 60 26.85 -6.09 71.23
CA LYS A 60 25.79 -5.15 70.80
C LYS A 60 26.25 -4.22 69.67
N ARG A 61 27.51 -3.73 69.71
CA ARG A 61 28.11 -2.92 68.62
C ARG A 61 28.31 -3.73 67.35
N PHE A 62 28.75 -4.99 67.44
CA PHE A 62 28.93 -5.87 66.29
C PHE A 62 27.60 -6.25 65.65
N GLU A 63 26.59 -6.60 66.45
CA GLU A 63 25.22 -6.89 66.02
C GLU A 63 24.58 -5.67 65.35
N SER A 64 24.71 -4.47 65.95
CA SER A 64 24.24 -3.23 65.33
C SER A 64 24.95 -2.92 64.00
N ARG A 65 26.26 -3.17 63.90
CA ARG A 65 27.01 -3.01 62.64
C ARG A 65 26.55 -4.02 61.58
N ARG A 66 26.32 -5.28 61.97
CA ARG A 66 25.77 -6.32 61.09
C ARG A 66 24.38 -5.92 60.58
N LEU A 67 23.46 -5.56 61.48
CA LEU A 67 22.10 -5.14 61.13
C LEU A 67 22.09 -3.89 60.24
N ARG A 68 22.99 -2.93 60.48
CA ARG A 68 23.17 -1.77 59.59
C ARG A 68 23.64 -2.19 58.19
N LEU A 69 24.65 -3.04 58.09
CA LEU A 69 25.16 -3.54 56.80
C LEU A 69 24.09 -4.36 56.06
N GLU A 70 23.28 -5.13 56.76
CA GLU A 70 22.18 -5.93 56.22
C GLU A 70 21.05 -5.02 55.70
N ARG A 71 20.66 -3.99 56.45
CA ARG A 71 19.74 -2.94 55.98
C ARG A 71 20.29 -2.16 54.78
N GLU A 72 21.59 -1.83 54.76
CA GLU A 72 22.23 -1.17 53.62
C GLU A 72 22.29 -2.09 52.39
N LYS A 73 22.50 -3.40 52.56
CA LYS A 73 22.44 -4.40 51.49
C LYS A 73 21.03 -4.54 50.92
N SER A 74 20.00 -4.71 51.77
CA SER A 74 18.59 -4.72 51.35
C SER A 74 18.28 -3.46 50.55
N ARG A 75 18.50 -2.27 51.13
CA ARG A 75 18.25 -0.98 50.45
C ARG A 75 19.01 -0.80 49.12
N LYS A 76 20.12 -1.50 48.89
CA LYS A 76 20.82 -1.52 47.60
C LYS A 76 20.16 -2.50 46.62
N TYR A 77 19.79 -3.68 47.10
CA TYR A 77 19.06 -4.69 46.34
C TYR A 77 17.67 -4.22 45.92
N ASP A 78 16.90 -3.63 46.83
CA ASP A 78 15.56 -3.07 46.58
C ASP A 78 15.62 -1.97 45.51
N ARG A 79 16.62 -1.07 45.59
CA ARG A 79 16.87 -0.04 44.56
C ARG A 79 17.29 -0.64 43.22
N PHE A 80 18.08 -1.71 43.21
CA PHE A 80 18.45 -2.43 41.99
C PHE A 80 17.24 -3.10 41.34
N LEU A 81 16.36 -3.74 42.12
CA LEU A 81 15.11 -4.32 41.63
C LEU A 81 14.18 -3.25 41.07
N ASN A 82 13.98 -2.13 41.78
CA ASN A 82 13.16 -1.02 41.30
C ASN A 82 13.70 -0.50 39.96
N LEU A 83 15.00 -0.20 39.88
CA LEU A 83 15.65 0.25 38.65
C LEU A 83 15.57 -0.78 37.52
N GLN A 84 15.66 -2.09 37.81
CA GLN A 84 15.41 -3.13 36.81
C GLN A 84 13.95 -3.15 36.32
N THR A 85 12.97 -2.98 37.21
CA THR A 85 11.55 -2.97 36.81
C THR A 85 11.20 -1.71 36.01
N GLU A 86 11.75 -0.55 36.36
CA GLU A 86 11.64 0.68 35.56
C GLU A 86 12.30 0.51 34.18
N GLN A 87 13.53 -0.03 34.11
CA GLN A 87 14.17 -0.31 32.84
C GLN A 87 13.43 -1.35 31.99
N LYS A 88 12.78 -2.35 32.60
CA LYS A 88 11.92 -3.31 31.89
C LYS A 88 10.69 -2.61 31.30
N LYS A 89 9.97 -1.80 32.11
CA LYS A 89 8.83 -0.99 31.64
C LYS A 89 9.22 -0.08 30.47
N ILE A 90 10.33 0.67 30.59
CA ILE A 90 10.82 1.54 29.51
C ILE A 90 11.18 0.74 28.25
N LYS A 91 11.81 -0.44 28.39
CA LYS A 91 12.09 -1.32 27.24
C LYS A 91 10.81 -1.90 26.63
N GLU A 92 9.78 -2.18 27.43
CA GLU A 92 8.49 -2.68 26.99
C GLU A 92 7.69 -1.59 26.25
N THR A 93 7.66 -0.35 26.74
CA THR A 93 7.02 0.77 26.02
C THR A 93 7.72 1.06 24.69
N VAL A 94 9.06 1.17 24.69
CA VAL A 94 9.83 1.39 23.44
C VAL A 94 9.65 0.24 22.45
N ARG A 95 9.58 -1.02 22.91
CA ARG A 95 9.25 -2.18 22.05
C ARG A 95 7.81 -2.16 21.54
N LYS A 96 6.86 -1.64 22.33
CA LYS A 96 5.47 -1.48 21.88
C LYS A 96 5.42 -0.41 20.79
N GLU A 97 5.87 0.81 21.06
CA GLU A 97 5.94 1.90 20.07
C GLU A 97 6.66 1.50 18.78
N ALA A 98 7.77 0.74 18.87
CA ALA A 98 8.48 0.26 17.69
C ALA A 98 7.68 -0.77 16.88
N ARG A 99 6.93 -1.68 17.53
CA ARG A 99 6.03 -2.62 16.85
C ARG A 99 4.85 -1.89 16.23
N ASP A 100 4.22 -0.99 16.96
CA ASP A 100 3.07 -0.22 16.52
C ASP A 100 3.45 0.59 15.25
N ARG A 101 4.58 1.31 15.26
CA ARG A 101 5.10 2.02 14.07
C ARG A 101 5.46 1.12 12.89
N LEU A 102 6.02 -0.07 13.14
CA LEU A 102 6.31 -1.04 12.07
C LEU A 102 5.02 -1.63 11.49
N TYR A 103 3.99 -1.80 12.32
CA TYR A 103 2.68 -2.27 11.89
C TYR A 103 1.97 -1.20 11.06
N GLU A 104 1.94 0.06 11.50
CA GLU A 104 1.40 1.22 10.75
C GLU A 104 2.07 1.41 9.38
N GLN A 105 3.32 0.96 9.21
CA GLN A 105 4.05 0.99 7.94
C GLN A 105 3.64 -0.13 6.96
N ARG A 106 2.96 -1.20 7.42
CA ARG A 106 2.42 -2.25 6.54
C ARG A 106 1.32 -1.67 5.65
N ASP A 107 1.30 -2.02 4.36
CA ASP A 107 0.36 -1.42 3.40
C ASP A 107 -1.12 -1.56 3.80
N ASN A 108 -1.49 -2.69 4.41
CA ASN A 108 -2.86 -2.91 4.91
C ASN A 108 -3.24 -1.87 5.98
N ALA A 109 -2.38 -1.65 6.98
CA ALA A 109 -2.58 -0.65 8.01
C ALA A 109 -2.60 0.77 7.43
N ARG A 110 -1.75 1.06 6.45
CA ARG A 110 -1.75 2.36 5.73
C ARG A 110 -3.06 2.61 4.99
N CYS A 111 -3.66 1.59 4.37
CA CYS A 111 -4.98 1.71 3.75
C CYS A 111 -6.09 1.96 4.80
N ALA A 112 -6.07 1.23 5.92
CA ALA A 112 -7.02 1.46 7.03
C ALA A 112 -6.88 2.88 7.64
N LEU A 113 -5.66 3.36 7.87
CA LEU A 113 -5.39 4.74 8.31
C LEU A 113 -5.80 5.79 7.27
N SER A 114 -5.72 5.48 5.98
CA SER A 114 -6.23 6.34 4.91
C SER A 114 -7.76 6.44 4.95
N ALA A 115 -8.45 5.31 5.14
CA ALA A 115 -9.90 5.26 5.31
C ALA A 115 -10.37 6.00 6.58
N TYR A 116 -9.62 5.87 7.69
CA TYR A 116 -9.86 6.61 8.95
C TYR A 116 -9.71 8.12 8.76
N LYS A 117 -8.67 8.58 8.05
CA LYS A 117 -8.50 10.00 7.69
C LYS A 117 -9.63 10.49 6.79
N PHE A 118 -10.07 9.67 5.83
CA PHE A 118 -11.20 10.01 4.97
C PHE A 118 -12.51 10.14 5.77
N ALA A 119 -12.75 9.27 6.78
CA ALA A 119 -13.87 9.41 7.71
C ALA A 119 -13.86 10.75 8.46
N GLU A 120 -12.69 11.24 8.90
CA GLU A 120 -12.60 12.58 9.49
C GLU A 120 -12.93 13.69 8.48
N THR A 121 -12.42 13.61 7.24
CA THR A 121 -12.77 14.61 6.21
C THR A 121 -14.26 14.63 5.86
N LEU A 122 -14.97 13.49 5.98
CA LEU A 122 -16.42 13.44 5.82
C LEU A 122 -17.13 14.14 6.99
N ARG A 123 -16.71 13.92 8.24
CA ARG A 123 -17.26 14.61 9.42
C ARG A 123 -17.01 16.12 9.35
N GLU A 124 -15.80 16.54 8.98
CA GLU A 124 -15.49 17.96 8.72
C GLU A 124 -16.37 18.55 7.62
N ARG A 125 -16.65 17.77 6.56
CA ARG A 125 -17.52 18.20 5.47
C ARG A 125 -18.98 18.35 5.88
N GLU A 126 -19.50 17.47 6.73
CA GLU A 126 -20.84 17.58 7.32
C GLU A 126 -20.93 18.86 8.17
N LEU A 127 -19.94 19.14 9.02
CA LEU A 127 -19.87 20.38 9.80
C LEU A 127 -19.79 21.65 8.92
N GLN A 128 -19.07 21.61 7.80
CA GLN A 128 -19.06 22.70 6.81
C GLN A 128 -20.43 22.90 6.16
N ILE A 129 -21.16 21.82 5.85
CA ILE A 129 -22.51 21.89 5.27
C ILE A 129 -23.50 22.48 6.27
N GLU A 130 -23.44 22.07 7.54
CA GLU A 130 -24.24 22.69 8.60
C GLU A 130 -23.93 24.17 8.78
N PHE A 131 -22.65 24.55 8.80
CA PHE A 131 -22.23 25.93 8.90
C PHE A 131 -22.72 26.77 7.70
N ALA A 132 -22.56 26.28 6.48
CA ALA A 132 -23.03 26.93 5.26
C ALA A 132 -24.57 26.96 5.14
N ARG A 133 -25.29 26.11 5.88
CA ARG A 133 -26.74 26.20 6.03
C ARG A 133 -27.11 27.32 7.02
N LYS A 134 -26.52 27.32 8.22
CA LYS A 134 -26.74 28.37 9.24
C LYS A 134 -26.35 29.77 8.74
N ALA A 135 -25.29 29.87 7.94
CA ALA A 135 -24.88 31.12 7.30
C ALA A 135 -25.94 31.66 6.33
N ARG A 136 -26.53 30.79 5.49
CA ARG A 136 -27.63 31.17 4.58
C ARG A 136 -28.90 31.53 5.34
N GLU A 137 -29.26 30.78 6.38
CA GLU A 137 -30.41 31.10 7.25
C GLU A 137 -30.24 32.51 7.87
N LEU A 138 -29.03 32.89 8.31
CA LEU A 138 -28.72 34.24 8.80
C LEU A 138 -28.68 35.33 7.70
N GLU A 139 -28.28 34.99 6.47
CA GLU A 139 -28.34 35.91 5.32
C GLU A 139 -29.79 36.18 4.92
N GLU A 140 -30.63 35.14 4.84
CA GLU A 140 -32.08 35.25 4.59
C GLU A 140 -32.77 36.08 5.69
N GLU A 141 -32.41 35.92 6.96
CA GLU A 141 -32.92 36.77 8.06
C GLU A 141 -32.55 38.25 7.85
N ARG A 142 -31.30 38.55 7.47
CA ARG A 142 -30.84 39.93 7.20
C ARG A 142 -31.49 40.54 5.98
N GLU A 143 -31.67 39.79 4.90
CA GLU A 143 -32.39 40.24 3.70
C GLU A 143 -33.85 40.55 4.04
N ASN A 144 -34.50 39.70 4.85
CA ASN A 144 -35.85 39.94 5.34
C ASN A 144 -35.95 41.19 6.23
N GLU A 145 -34.98 41.45 7.12
CA GLU A 145 -34.90 42.69 7.89
C GLU A 145 -34.71 43.93 7.00
N TRP A 146 -33.86 43.85 5.98
CA TRP A 146 -33.61 44.95 5.06
C TRP A 146 -34.82 45.24 4.18
N ALA A 147 -35.51 44.20 3.69
CA ALA A 147 -36.77 44.32 2.97
C ALA A 147 -37.87 44.97 3.83
N ARG A 148 -37.95 44.64 5.12
CA ARG A 148 -38.87 45.32 6.07
C ARG A 148 -38.55 46.81 6.19
N LYS A 149 -37.28 47.19 6.34
CA LYS A 149 -36.86 48.61 6.40
C LYS A 149 -37.25 49.37 5.13
N ILE A 150 -36.99 48.81 3.94
CA ILE A 150 -37.44 49.42 2.66
C ILE A 150 -38.96 49.60 2.62
N ILE A 151 -39.73 48.61 3.07
CA ILE A 151 -41.19 48.71 3.13
C ILE A 151 -41.63 49.81 4.10
N GLU A 152 -40.92 50.02 5.20
CA GLU A 152 -41.15 51.12 6.15
C GLU A 152 -40.78 52.49 5.58
N ASP A 153 -39.61 52.61 4.93
CA ASP A 153 -39.17 53.84 4.25
C ASP A 153 -40.14 54.24 3.13
N VAL A 154 -40.59 53.28 2.32
CA VAL A 154 -41.61 53.51 1.27
C VAL A 154 -42.96 53.92 1.87
N LYS A 155 -43.34 53.40 3.04
CA LYS A 155 -44.53 53.85 3.76
C LYS A 155 -44.36 55.27 4.31
N LEU A 156 -43.17 55.61 4.83
CA LEU A 156 -42.85 56.94 5.34
C LEU A 156 -42.89 57.98 4.20
N TYR A 157 -42.16 57.73 3.11
CA TYR A 157 -42.17 58.57 1.92
C TYR A 157 -43.59 58.78 1.35
N LYS A 158 -44.42 57.72 1.31
CA LYS A 158 -45.83 57.86 0.89
C LYS A 158 -46.66 58.77 1.81
N LYS A 159 -46.40 58.78 3.12
CA LYS A 159 -47.01 59.72 4.07
C LYS A 159 -46.51 61.14 3.82
N GLU A 160 -45.20 61.34 3.72
CA GLU A 160 -44.59 62.66 3.46
C GLU A 160 -45.12 63.27 2.15
N VAL A 161 -45.22 62.48 1.08
CA VAL A 161 -45.81 62.92 -0.20
C VAL A 161 -47.30 63.25 -0.07
N ALA A 162 -48.06 62.51 0.75
CA ALA A 162 -49.46 62.83 1.03
C ALA A 162 -49.59 64.15 1.83
N ASP A 163 -48.76 64.34 2.86
CA ASP A 163 -48.73 65.56 3.68
C ASP A 163 -48.28 66.79 2.87
N MET A 164 -47.30 66.63 1.98
CA MET A 164 -46.87 67.69 1.06
C MET A 164 -47.98 68.05 0.07
N LYS A 165 -48.67 67.06 -0.51
CA LYS A 165 -49.85 67.29 -1.36
C LYS A 165 -51.00 67.96 -0.61
N ALA A 166 -51.23 67.60 0.66
CA ALA A 166 -52.22 68.25 1.51
C ALA A 166 -51.87 69.73 1.73
N LYS A 167 -50.62 70.03 2.11
CA LYS A 167 -50.10 71.41 2.26
C LYS A 167 -50.16 72.22 0.96
N GLU A 168 -49.87 71.62 -0.19
CA GLU A 168 -50.05 72.29 -1.49
C GLU A 168 -51.51 72.59 -1.80
N LEU A 169 -52.42 71.66 -1.46
CA LEU A 169 -53.86 71.82 -1.69
C LEU A 169 -54.44 72.90 -0.76
N GLU A 170 -53.97 72.98 0.49
CA GLU A 170 -54.25 74.10 1.41
C GLU A 170 -53.76 75.43 0.85
N LYS A 171 -52.49 75.54 0.44
CA LYS A 171 -51.95 76.76 -0.21
C LYS A 171 -52.74 77.17 -1.46
N LYS A 172 -53.14 76.20 -2.29
CA LYS A 172 -54.00 76.45 -3.47
C LYS A 172 -55.41 76.93 -3.08
N ARG A 173 -55.98 76.43 -1.97
CA ARG A 173 -57.25 76.94 -1.40
C ARG A 173 -57.10 78.35 -0.85
N GLU A 174 -56.00 78.66 -0.18
CA GLU A 174 -55.70 80.01 0.35
C GLU A 174 -55.53 81.02 -0.78
N LEU A 175 -54.69 80.71 -1.78
CA LEU A 175 -54.56 81.51 -2.99
C LEU A 175 -55.90 81.66 -3.72
N GLY A 176 -56.70 80.59 -3.82
CA GLY A 176 -58.05 80.63 -4.39
C GLY A 176 -58.98 81.60 -3.68
N LYS A 177 -58.95 81.64 -2.34
CA LYS A 177 -59.70 82.64 -1.54
C LYS A 177 -59.22 84.06 -1.84
N GLN A 178 -57.91 84.28 -1.87
CA GLN A 178 -57.31 85.60 -2.20
C GLN A 178 -57.69 86.05 -3.61
N PHE A 179 -57.70 85.16 -4.60
CA PHE A 179 -58.15 85.48 -5.96
C PHE A 179 -59.65 85.85 -6.02
N ILE A 180 -60.50 85.14 -5.29
CA ILE A 180 -61.94 85.48 -5.19
C ILE A 180 -62.13 86.86 -4.54
N GLU A 181 -61.35 87.17 -3.51
CA GLU A 181 -61.38 88.46 -2.81
C GLU A 181 -60.87 89.61 -3.69
N MET A 182 -59.78 89.40 -4.45
CA MET A 182 -59.30 90.35 -5.46
C MET A 182 -60.31 90.57 -6.59
N LEU A 183 -60.98 89.52 -7.09
CA LEU A 183 -62.03 89.65 -8.10
C LEU A 183 -63.20 90.49 -7.58
N ARG A 184 -63.66 90.21 -6.36
CA ARG A 184 -64.74 90.98 -5.71
C ARG A 184 -64.38 92.45 -5.54
N ASN A 185 -63.16 92.74 -5.09
CA ASN A 185 -62.65 94.12 -4.98
C ASN A 185 -62.58 94.81 -6.35
N GLY A 186 -62.16 94.10 -7.40
CA GLY A 186 -62.11 94.61 -8.77
C GLY A 186 -63.49 94.78 -9.45
N GLU A 187 -64.52 94.05 -9.01
CA GLU A 187 -65.91 94.30 -9.39
C GLU A 187 -66.48 95.53 -8.68
N GLU A 188 -66.20 95.71 -7.39
CA GLU A 188 -66.59 96.91 -6.64
C GLU A 188 -65.90 98.18 -7.18
N GLN A 189 -64.64 98.10 -7.60
CA GLN A 189 -63.94 99.20 -8.27
C GLN A 189 -64.58 99.52 -9.64
N ARG A 190 -64.78 98.52 -10.51
CA ARG A 190 -65.44 98.75 -11.82
C ARG A 190 -66.86 99.29 -11.69
N ARG A 191 -67.58 98.94 -10.62
CA ARG A 191 -68.90 99.54 -10.34
C ARG A 191 -68.77 101.03 -10.01
N LYS A 192 -67.83 101.41 -9.14
CA LYS A 192 -67.56 102.83 -8.79
C LYS A 192 -67.11 103.65 -10.00
N GLU A 193 -66.22 103.10 -10.84
CA GLU A 193 -65.80 103.75 -12.10
C GLU A 193 -66.98 103.96 -13.06
N LYS A 194 -67.89 102.98 -13.17
CA LYS A 194 -69.08 103.09 -14.02
C LYS A 194 -70.07 104.13 -13.48
N GLU A 195 -70.24 104.23 -12.16
CA GLU A 195 -71.06 105.25 -11.51
C GLU A 195 -70.44 106.65 -11.69
N ALA A 196 -69.10 106.78 -11.65
CA ALA A 196 -68.38 108.03 -11.92
C ALA A 196 -68.47 108.47 -13.39
N ARG A 197 -68.23 107.56 -14.36
CA ARG A 197 -68.34 107.88 -15.80
C ARG A 197 -69.77 108.28 -16.18
N GLN A 198 -70.78 107.70 -15.55
CA GLN A 198 -72.19 108.13 -15.71
C GLN A 198 -72.51 109.49 -15.10
N ALA A 199 -71.64 110.06 -14.25
CA ALA A 199 -71.75 111.45 -13.80
C ALA A 199 -71.09 112.39 -14.83
N GLU A 200 -69.88 112.08 -15.28
CA GLU A 200 -69.16 112.84 -16.33
C GLU A 200 -70.01 112.94 -17.63
N GLU A 201 -70.58 111.83 -18.10
CA GLU A 201 -71.46 111.82 -19.29
C GLU A 201 -72.68 112.76 -19.18
N ARG A 202 -73.16 113.08 -17.96
CA ARG A 202 -74.26 114.04 -17.75
C ARG A 202 -73.78 115.48 -17.80
N GLU A 203 -72.55 115.74 -17.36
CA GLU A 203 -71.93 117.07 -17.40
C GLU A 203 -71.54 117.42 -18.84
N ASP A 204 -70.95 116.48 -19.59
CA ASP A 204 -70.64 116.64 -21.02
C ASP A 204 -71.89 116.86 -21.88
N MET A 205 -72.97 116.11 -21.62
CA MET A 205 -74.27 116.33 -22.29
C MET A 205 -74.89 117.71 -22.01
N ALA A 206 -74.52 118.35 -20.89
CA ALA A 206 -74.91 119.74 -20.59
C ALA A 206 -73.99 120.77 -21.28
N PHE A 207 -72.71 120.42 -21.49
CA PHE A 207 -71.74 121.24 -22.21
C PHE A 207 -72.01 121.28 -23.73
N ILE A 208 -72.19 120.12 -24.36
CA ILE A 208 -72.46 119.99 -25.81
C ILE A 208 -73.73 120.76 -26.23
N LYS A 209 -74.74 120.82 -25.35
CA LYS A 209 -75.98 121.63 -25.55
C LYS A 209 -75.78 123.15 -25.51
N LYS A 210 -74.62 123.64 -25.09
CA LYS A 210 -74.21 125.04 -25.23
C LYS A 210 -73.42 125.24 -26.52
N GLU A 211 -72.45 124.36 -26.78
CA GLU A 211 -71.54 124.45 -27.93
C GLU A 211 -72.27 124.34 -29.28
N ILE A 212 -73.29 123.48 -29.40
CA ILE A 212 -74.13 123.39 -30.62
C ILE A 212 -74.79 124.75 -30.96
N ARG A 213 -75.16 125.56 -29.97
CA ARG A 213 -75.76 126.88 -30.20
C ARG A 213 -74.75 127.92 -30.70
N GLU A 214 -73.47 127.78 -30.38
CA GLU A 214 -72.41 128.65 -30.92
C GLU A 214 -71.98 128.22 -32.33
N ILE A 215 -72.00 126.91 -32.63
CA ILE A 215 -71.66 126.39 -33.97
C ILE A 215 -72.67 126.86 -35.03
N GLU A 216 -73.97 126.85 -34.75
CA GLU A 216 -75.01 127.33 -35.67
C GLU A 216 -74.86 128.83 -36.05
N GLU A 217 -74.28 129.66 -35.17
CA GLU A 217 -73.96 131.07 -35.48
C GLU A 217 -72.67 131.23 -36.30
N ASN A 218 -71.78 130.24 -36.28
CA ASN A 218 -70.47 130.30 -36.94
C ASN A 218 -70.48 129.67 -38.33
N GLU A 219 -71.19 128.57 -38.57
CA GLU A 219 -71.28 127.92 -39.88
C GLU A 219 -71.85 128.86 -40.97
N ARG A 220 -72.76 129.76 -40.57
CA ARG A 220 -73.29 130.83 -41.43
C ARG A 220 -72.22 131.77 -42.00
N LYS A 221 -71.00 131.81 -41.42
CA LYS A 221 -69.90 132.70 -41.81
C LYS A 221 -68.80 131.98 -42.62
N GLU A 222 -68.67 130.66 -42.53
CA GLU A 222 -67.56 129.88 -43.12
C GLU A 222 -67.81 129.47 -44.58
N MET A 223 -69.08 129.20 -44.94
CA MET A 223 -69.48 128.72 -46.28
C MET A 223 -69.09 129.65 -47.44
N ASP A 224 -68.95 130.95 -47.18
CA ASP A 224 -68.51 131.94 -48.18
C ASP A 224 -67.01 131.89 -48.51
N ARG A 225 -66.20 131.23 -47.67
CA ARG A 225 -64.73 131.22 -47.81
C ARG A 225 -64.20 130.05 -48.65
N ARG A 226 -64.80 128.86 -48.51
CA ARG A 226 -64.24 127.58 -49.00
C ARG A 226 -64.19 127.39 -50.52
N LYS A 227 -65.00 128.11 -51.29
CA LYS A 227 -65.14 127.93 -52.77
C LYS A 227 -63.90 128.31 -53.61
N ARG A 228 -62.78 128.74 -53.01
CA ARG A 228 -61.63 129.32 -53.73
C ARG A 228 -60.42 128.40 -53.93
N LEU A 229 -60.25 127.33 -53.13
CA LEU A 229 -58.96 126.60 -53.02
C LEU A 229 -58.77 125.37 -53.94
N VAL A 230 -59.84 124.74 -54.46
CA VAL A 230 -59.81 123.36 -54.98
C VAL A 230 -59.17 123.20 -56.38
N ARG A 231 -58.41 124.18 -56.90
CA ARG A 231 -57.94 124.18 -58.31
C ARG A 231 -56.50 123.74 -58.56
N GLU A 232 -55.67 123.50 -57.54
CA GLU A 232 -54.20 123.52 -57.70
C GLU A 232 -53.48 122.15 -57.69
N GLU A 233 -54.05 121.07 -57.13
CA GLU A 233 -53.25 119.90 -56.68
C GLU A 233 -53.01 118.72 -57.67
N LEU A 234 -53.47 118.74 -58.93
CA LEU A 234 -53.68 117.49 -59.71
C LEU A 234 -52.50 116.92 -60.54
N ILE A 235 -51.25 117.41 -60.46
CA ILE A 235 -50.27 117.25 -61.58
C ILE A 235 -49.07 116.29 -61.36
N GLU A 236 -48.62 115.99 -60.14
CA GLU A 236 -47.20 115.53 -59.92
C GLU A 236 -46.86 114.02 -60.05
N ASN A 237 -47.82 113.09 -60.10
CA ASN A 237 -47.65 111.78 -59.42
C ASN A 237 -47.35 110.52 -60.30
N ARG A 238 -46.39 110.52 -61.27
CA ARG A 238 -46.35 109.46 -62.34
C ARG A 238 -45.01 108.84 -62.85
N GLN A 239 -43.86 108.82 -62.12
CA GLN A 239 -42.54 108.53 -62.74
C GLN A 239 -41.64 107.34 -62.23
N GLU A 240 -41.97 106.55 -61.18
CA GLU A 240 -40.94 105.84 -60.37
C GLU A 240 -40.62 104.30 -60.56
N VAL A 241 -41.10 103.54 -61.56
CA VAL A 241 -41.36 102.07 -61.36
C VAL A 241 -40.38 100.97 -61.91
N ASP A 242 -39.45 101.19 -62.85
CA ASP A 242 -39.03 100.09 -63.80
C ASP A 242 -37.79 99.16 -63.53
N GLU A 243 -36.91 99.32 -62.52
CA GLU A 243 -35.51 98.78 -62.62
C GLU A 243 -35.16 97.30 -62.20
N GLN A 244 -35.98 96.53 -61.47
CA GLN A 244 -35.46 95.49 -60.53
C GLN A 244 -35.19 94.00 -60.98
N LYS A 245 -35.06 93.62 -62.26
CA LYS A 245 -35.37 92.21 -62.72
C LYS A 245 -34.29 91.12 -63.02
N LYS A 246 -32.96 91.27 -62.79
CA LYS A 246 -31.92 90.47 -63.54
C LYS A 246 -31.10 89.28 -62.91
N VAL A 247 -31.23 88.89 -61.63
CA VAL A 247 -30.10 88.20 -60.89
C VAL A 247 -30.05 86.63 -60.83
N ARG A 248 -31.09 85.84 -61.15
CA ARG A 248 -31.25 84.45 -60.62
C ARG A 248 -30.79 83.21 -61.47
N LYS A 249 -29.55 83.05 -61.97
CA LYS A 249 -29.25 81.95 -62.95
C LYS A 249 -27.96 81.08 -62.82
N ALA A 250 -27.32 80.92 -61.64
CA ALA A 250 -25.92 80.42 -61.58
C ALA A 250 -25.58 79.10 -60.82
N GLU A 251 -26.51 78.41 -60.13
CA GLU A 251 -26.14 77.53 -59.00
C GLU A 251 -26.21 75.98 -59.22
N GLU A 252 -26.37 75.45 -60.45
CA GLU A 252 -26.86 74.07 -60.69
C GLU A 252 -25.83 72.96 -61.08
N ILE A 253 -24.51 73.14 -60.92
CA ILE A 253 -23.48 72.27 -61.59
C ILE A 253 -22.68 71.31 -60.66
N GLU A 254 -22.69 71.44 -59.34
CA GLU A 254 -21.64 70.85 -58.47
C GLU A 254 -21.81 69.38 -57.98
N GLU A 255 -22.91 68.66 -58.27
CA GLU A 255 -23.26 67.44 -57.52
C GLU A 255 -22.79 66.06 -58.07
N THR A 256 -22.08 65.95 -59.20
CA THR A 256 -21.95 64.64 -59.92
C THR A 256 -20.76 63.73 -59.60
N ASP A 257 -19.69 64.19 -58.93
CA ASP A 257 -18.39 63.47 -58.96
C ASP A 257 -18.15 62.40 -57.87
N ALA A 258 -19.06 62.24 -56.89
CA ALA A 258 -18.80 61.45 -55.68
C ALA A 258 -18.93 59.90 -55.82
N MET A 259 -19.48 59.37 -56.92
CA MET A 259 -19.90 57.95 -57.00
C MET A 259 -18.80 56.91 -57.34
N THR A 260 -17.59 57.31 -57.75
CA THR A 260 -16.60 56.40 -58.39
C THR A 260 -15.70 55.61 -57.44
N ILE A 261 -15.75 55.84 -56.12
CA ILE A 261 -14.74 55.33 -55.17
C ILE A 261 -15.03 53.89 -54.65
N ILE A 262 -16.27 53.41 -54.75
CA ILE A 262 -16.73 52.18 -54.05
C ILE A 262 -16.34 50.88 -54.76
N GLU A 263 -15.98 50.91 -56.04
CA GLU A 263 -15.87 49.70 -56.88
C GLU A 263 -14.55 48.90 -56.68
N ASN A 264 -13.46 49.57 -56.29
CA ASN A 264 -12.11 48.99 -56.26
C ASN A 264 -11.82 48.03 -55.08
N ALA A 265 -12.70 47.90 -54.09
CA ALA A 265 -12.42 47.11 -52.87
C ALA A 265 -12.67 45.59 -53.03
N LYS A 266 -13.62 45.18 -53.90
CA LYS A 266 -14.09 43.78 -53.96
C LYS A 266 -13.09 42.79 -54.58
N ILE A 267 -12.13 43.27 -55.38
CA ILE A 267 -11.19 42.43 -56.14
C ILE A 267 -10.12 41.76 -55.24
N LYS A 268 -9.77 42.34 -54.08
CA LYS A 268 -8.71 41.82 -53.21
C LYS A 268 -9.06 40.53 -52.44
N MET A 269 -10.34 40.17 -52.31
CA MET A 269 -10.74 38.96 -51.56
C MET A 269 -10.59 37.62 -52.32
N GLY A 270 -10.39 37.64 -53.63
CA GLY A 270 -10.37 36.43 -54.45
C GLY A 270 -9.10 35.57 -54.34
N ASN A 271 -7.95 36.17 -54.03
CA ASN A 271 -6.65 35.53 -54.26
C ASN A 271 -6.14 34.66 -53.10
N ILE A 272 -6.69 34.81 -51.88
CA ILE A 272 -6.19 34.10 -50.67
C ILE A 272 -6.72 32.65 -50.57
N ARG A 273 -7.78 32.28 -51.31
CA ARG A 273 -8.40 30.94 -51.22
C ARG A 273 -7.74 29.87 -52.09
N LYS A 274 -6.84 30.21 -53.03
CA LYS A 274 -6.24 29.25 -53.98
C LYS A 274 -4.88 28.65 -53.56
N GLU A 275 -4.25 29.13 -52.48
CA GLU A 275 -2.91 28.66 -52.08
C GLU A 275 -2.88 27.47 -51.11
N LYS A 276 -3.93 27.21 -50.32
CA LYS A 276 -3.90 26.14 -49.31
C LYS A 276 -4.33 24.74 -49.78
N GLU A 277 -4.99 24.60 -50.92
CA GLU A 277 -5.37 23.27 -51.45
C GLU A 277 -4.22 22.52 -52.14
N ALA A 278 -3.10 23.20 -52.46
CA ALA A 278 -1.92 22.58 -53.06
C ALA A 278 -1.10 21.71 -52.09
N GLN A 279 -1.39 21.74 -50.78
CA GLN A 279 -0.75 20.89 -49.77
C GLN A 279 -1.46 19.54 -49.55
N MET A 280 -2.45 19.24 -50.39
CA MET A 280 -2.94 17.89 -50.62
C MET A 280 -1.84 16.95 -51.17
N LYS A 281 -2.05 15.63 -50.99
CA LYS A 281 -1.54 14.53 -51.85
C LYS A 281 -0.06 14.09 -51.78
N ALA A 282 0.83 14.69 -50.97
CA ALA A 282 2.26 14.36 -51.04
C ALA A 282 2.79 13.14 -50.22
N ALA A 283 2.06 12.62 -49.21
CA ALA A 283 2.60 11.61 -48.28
C ALA A 283 1.72 10.33 -48.12
N ALA A 284 0.89 10.02 -49.12
CA ALA A 284 0.00 8.85 -49.10
C ALA A 284 0.64 7.55 -49.66
N ILE A 285 1.97 7.51 -49.84
CA ILE A 285 2.66 6.52 -50.69
C ILE A 285 3.54 5.51 -49.91
N GLU A 286 3.72 5.64 -48.59
CA GLU A 286 4.40 4.61 -47.77
C GLU A 286 3.46 3.66 -47.00
N ARG A 287 2.17 3.67 -47.35
CA ARG A 287 1.40 2.41 -47.30
C ARG A 287 1.95 1.46 -48.37
N ARG A 288 2.74 0.44 -47.97
CA ARG A 288 2.32 -0.99 -48.09
C ARG A 288 3.35 -2.09 -47.80
N GLU A 289 4.64 -1.93 -48.05
CA GLU A 289 5.30 -3.06 -48.75
C GLU A 289 6.17 -4.09 -47.99
N LYS A 290 6.76 -3.84 -46.80
CA LYS A 290 7.97 -4.63 -46.42
C LYS A 290 8.07 -5.33 -45.05
N ILE A 291 6.99 -5.45 -44.25
CA ILE A 291 7.02 -6.20 -42.96
C ILE A 291 5.80 -7.15 -42.79
N SER A 292 5.20 -7.62 -43.90
CA SER A 292 3.93 -8.38 -43.86
C SER A 292 3.95 -9.76 -44.56
N SER A 293 5.10 -10.30 -44.94
CA SER A 293 5.17 -11.62 -45.59
C SER A 293 6.45 -12.38 -45.25
N THR A 294 6.29 -13.69 -45.09
CA THR A 294 7.33 -14.72 -44.82
C THR A 294 8.16 -14.50 -43.53
N VAL A 295 7.77 -14.92 -42.32
CA VAL A 295 7.19 -16.22 -41.91
C VAL A 295 7.75 -17.41 -42.67
N MET A 296 8.64 -18.15 -42.01
CA MET A 296 8.90 -19.59 -42.14
C MET A 296 8.68 -20.23 -43.53
N ALA A 297 9.78 -20.49 -44.24
CA ALA A 297 9.83 -21.59 -45.22
C ALA A 297 11.27 -22.17 -45.31
N ALA A 298 11.37 -23.50 -45.16
CA ALA A 298 12.56 -24.36 -45.30
C ALA A 298 13.70 -24.13 -44.26
N ALA A 299 14.19 -25.11 -43.48
CA ALA A 299 14.44 -26.55 -43.72
C ALA A 299 15.53 -26.79 -44.77
N GLU A 300 16.39 -27.82 -44.73
CA GLU A 300 16.75 -28.85 -43.74
C GLU A 300 18.05 -29.55 -44.21
N SER A 301 18.73 -30.34 -43.37
CA SER A 301 19.88 -31.25 -43.69
C SER A 301 21.17 -30.63 -44.27
N LYS A 302 22.42 -31.03 -43.94
CA LYS A 302 23.13 -32.29 -43.57
C LYS A 302 23.74 -33.08 -44.75
N GLY A 303 24.99 -33.52 -44.54
CA GLY A 303 25.73 -34.52 -45.31
C GLY A 303 26.64 -33.97 -46.44
N ASP A 304 27.78 -34.56 -46.80
CA ASP A 304 28.60 -35.65 -46.19
C ASP A 304 30.04 -35.57 -46.72
N LYS A 305 31.02 -36.19 -46.02
CA LYS A 305 32.37 -36.51 -46.54
C LYS A 305 32.98 -37.74 -45.82
N GLU A 306 32.72 -38.94 -46.34
CA GLU A 306 33.34 -40.21 -45.92
C GLU A 306 33.84 -41.01 -47.14
N GLU A 307 35.02 -40.74 -47.72
CA GLU A 307 35.49 -41.58 -48.85
C GLU A 307 37.01 -41.58 -49.15
N GLU A 308 37.90 -41.76 -48.16
CA GLU A 308 39.36 -41.77 -48.39
C GLU A 308 40.21 -42.94 -47.80
N ILE A 309 39.63 -43.98 -47.17
CA ILE A 309 40.45 -44.97 -46.39
C ILE A 309 40.19 -46.47 -46.72
N TYR A 310 40.17 -46.89 -47.99
CA TYR A 310 39.91 -48.30 -48.39
C TYR A 310 41.02 -49.06 -49.16
N GLN A 311 42.17 -48.45 -49.51
CA GLN A 311 43.02 -48.92 -50.64
C GLN A 311 44.42 -49.50 -50.34
N LYS A 312 44.68 -50.26 -49.24
CA LYS A 312 46.09 -50.61 -48.83
C LYS A 312 46.45 -52.04 -48.33
N ALA A 313 45.89 -53.14 -48.87
CA ALA A 313 46.05 -54.47 -48.22
C ALA A 313 46.21 -55.78 -49.08
N LYS A 314 47.05 -55.89 -50.14
CA LYS A 314 47.03 -57.14 -50.97
C LYS A 314 48.29 -57.66 -51.75
N ALA A 315 49.52 -57.77 -51.22
CA ALA A 315 50.62 -58.51 -51.93
C ALA A 315 51.85 -58.94 -51.08
N HIS A 316 52.15 -60.25 -50.85
CA HIS A 316 53.47 -60.67 -50.26
C HIS A 316 54.05 -62.14 -50.38
N ASN A 317 53.32 -63.27 -50.51
CA ASN A 317 53.53 -64.36 -49.51
C ASN A 317 54.11 -65.77 -49.89
N GLU A 318 55.12 -65.98 -50.78
CA GLU A 318 55.10 -67.22 -51.62
C GLU A 318 56.27 -68.25 -51.82
N LYS A 319 57.53 -68.18 -51.31
CA LYS A 319 58.63 -69.10 -51.79
C LYS A 319 59.73 -69.55 -50.77
N LEU A 320 60.19 -70.83 -50.80
CA LEU A 320 61.55 -71.43 -50.48
C LEU A 320 61.55 -72.92 -49.99
N ALA A 321 62.57 -73.79 -50.29
CA ALA A 321 62.52 -75.26 -49.96
C ALA A 321 63.83 -76.14 -49.67
N LEU A 322 64.26 -77.10 -50.54
CA LEU A 322 64.82 -78.47 -50.22
C LEU A 322 66.37 -78.79 -50.31
N LYS A 323 66.86 -79.90 -49.66
CA LYS A 323 68.03 -80.86 -49.93
C LYS A 323 68.83 -81.35 -48.66
N ARG A 324 69.35 -82.62 -48.48
CA ARG A 324 70.43 -82.95 -47.44
C ARG A 324 71.27 -84.28 -47.22
N ILE A 325 70.92 -85.55 -47.57
CA ILE A 325 70.97 -86.72 -46.61
C ILE A 325 72.26 -87.56 -46.21
N GLU A 326 73.03 -88.22 -47.10
CA GLU A 326 73.50 -89.67 -47.05
C GLU A 326 74.45 -90.42 -46.02
N LYS A 327 75.14 -89.84 -45.01
CA LYS A 327 76.46 -90.35 -44.47
C LYS A 327 76.61 -91.66 -43.60
N GLU A 328 75.75 -92.67 -43.60
CA GLU A 328 75.50 -93.48 -42.36
C GLU A 328 76.24 -94.84 -42.08
N LYS A 329 76.74 -95.60 -43.06
CA LYS A 329 76.73 -97.10 -42.93
C LYS A 329 77.83 -97.84 -42.12
N LYS A 330 79.02 -97.29 -41.85
CA LYS A 330 80.15 -98.10 -41.28
C LYS A 330 80.15 -98.28 -39.75
N HIS A 331 79.37 -97.48 -39.05
CA HIS A 331 79.18 -97.47 -37.59
C HIS A 331 78.65 -98.80 -36.98
N VAL A 332 78.17 -99.72 -37.81
CA VAL A 332 77.15 -100.72 -37.43
C VAL A 332 77.67 -101.96 -36.66
N LEU A 333 78.93 -102.38 -36.85
CA LEU A 333 79.39 -103.71 -36.39
C LEU A 333 79.97 -103.75 -34.97
N GLN A 334 80.84 -102.81 -34.58
CA GLN A 334 81.34 -102.74 -33.19
C GLN A 334 80.20 -102.50 -32.20
N LEU A 335 79.23 -101.66 -32.60
CA LEU A 335 77.94 -101.49 -31.93
C LEU A 335 77.15 -102.79 -31.67
N ARG A 336 77.54 -103.97 -32.20
CA ARG A 336 76.73 -105.21 -32.07
C ARG A 336 77.08 -106.04 -30.84
N GLN A 337 78.34 -106.06 -30.40
CA GLN A 337 78.75 -106.80 -29.18
C GLN A 337 78.52 -105.96 -27.93
N GLU A 338 78.96 -104.69 -27.95
CA GLU A 338 78.59 -103.70 -26.93
C GLU A 338 77.06 -103.67 -26.72
N ARG A 339 76.27 -103.82 -27.79
CA ARG A 339 74.81 -103.92 -27.70
C ARG A 339 74.31 -105.02 -26.78
N ILE A 340 74.93 -106.20 -26.74
CA ILE A 340 74.35 -107.37 -26.06
C ILE A 340 74.52 -107.24 -24.56
N ASP A 341 75.69 -106.83 -24.08
CA ASP A 341 75.94 -106.68 -22.65
C ASP A 341 75.36 -105.36 -22.12
N TYR A 342 75.42 -104.28 -22.92
CA TYR A 342 74.62 -103.06 -22.66
C TYR A 342 73.13 -103.39 -22.55
N HIS A 343 72.58 -104.28 -23.40
CA HIS A 343 71.16 -104.64 -23.36
C HIS A 343 70.79 -105.38 -22.06
N LYS A 344 71.65 -106.26 -21.52
CA LYS A 344 71.39 -106.93 -20.23
C LYS A 344 71.41 -105.97 -19.05
N GLU A 345 72.36 -105.03 -19.02
CA GLU A 345 72.41 -104.00 -17.98
C GLU A 345 71.26 -102.99 -18.13
N PHE A 346 70.94 -102.62 -19.37
CA PHE A 346 69.80 -101.78 -19.72
C PHE A 346 68.48 -102.39 -19.23
N LEU A 347 68.23 -103.68 -19.46
CA LEU A 347 67.01 -104.35 -18.99
C LEU A 347 66.87 -104.29 -17.45
N LYS A 348 67.95 -104.56 -16.70
CA LYS A 348 67.94 -104.44 -15.22
C LYS A 348 67.72 -102.99 -14.75
N GLN A 349 68.36 -102.02 -15.42
CA GLN A 349 68.14 -100.60 -15.13
C GLN A 349 66.73 -100.15 -15.54
N GLU A 350 66.14 -100.74 -16.58
CA GLU A 350 64.80 -100.47 -17.07
C GLU A 350 63.73 -101.01 -16.11
N GLU A 351 63.88 -102.22 -15.58
CA GLU A 351 63.03 -102.76 -14.51
C GLU A 351 63.06 -101.87 -13.26
N LEU A 352 64.24 -101.51 -12.77
CA LEU A 352 64.41 -100.59 -11.63
C LEU A 352 63.84 -99.19 -11.93
N ARG A 353 64.01 -98.68 -13.15
CA ARG A 353 63.38 -97.42 -13.58
C ARG A 353 61.87 -97.54 -13.65
N ASN A 354 61.32 -98.66 -14.11
CA ASN A 354 59.88 -98.86 -14.22
C ASN A 354 59.23 -99.02 -12.84
N GLN A 355 59.87 -99.72 -11.90
CA GLN A 355 59.44 -99.74 -10.49
C GLN A 355 59.42 -98.31 -9.90
N LYS A 356 60.52 -97.55 -10.03
CA LYS A 356 60.58 -96.16 -9.57
C LYS A 356 59.55 -95.25 -10.27
N LYS A 357 59.30 -95.43 -11.57
CA LYS A 357 58.22 -94.73 -12.30
C LYS A 357 56.84 -95.07 -11.73
N HIS A 358 56.55 -96.33 -11.42
CA HIS A 358 55.27 -96.73 -10.83
C HIS A 358 55.09 -96.17 -9.41
N GLU A 359 56.14 -96.12 -8.60
CA GLU A 359 56.12 -95.47 -7.28
C GLU A 359 55.92 -93.96 -7.39
N LEU A 360 56.67 -93.30 -8.28
CA LEU A 360 56.52 -91.88 -8.58
C LEU A 360 55.09 -91.57 -9.07
N MET A 361 54.54 -92.38 -9.97
CA MET A 361 53.18 -92.23 -10.49
C MET A 361 52.12 -92.42 -9.39
N LYS A 362 52.29 -93.38 -8.48
CA LYS A 362 51.42 -93.54 -7.30
C LYS A 362 51.49 -92.31 -6.39
N TRP A 363 52.70 -91.79 -6.15
CA TRP A 363 52.90 -90.59 -5.32
C TRP A 363 52.30 -89.35 -5.96
N GLU A 364 52.57 -89.09 -7.25
CA GLU A 364 51.95 -88.01 -8.03
C GLU A 364 50.43 -88.10 -8.01
N MET A 365 49.86 -89.29 -8.21
CA MET A 365 48.42 -89.50 -8.18
C MET A 365 47.83 -89.15 -6.82
N LEU A 366 48.49 -89.53 -5.72
CA LEU A 366 48.09 -89.19 -4.36
C LEU A 366 48.22 -87.69 -4.06
N GLN A 367 49.23 -87.01 -4.61
CA GLN A 367 49.34 -85.55 -4.53
C GLN A 367 48.27 -84.83 -5.37
N ARG A 368 47.92 -85.35 -6.56
CA ARG A 368 46.81 -84.85 -7.38
C ARG A 368 45.49 -84.96 -6.62
N PHE A 369 45.19 -86.09 -5.97
CA PHE A 369 43.99 -86.23 -5.13
C PHE A 369 43.97 -85.24 -3.95
N LYS A 370 45.12 -84.99 -3.29
CA LYS A 370 45.22 -83.97 -2.24
C LYS A 370 44.97 -82.56 -2.79
N ALA A 371 45.60 -82.21 -3.91
CA ALA A 371 45.43 -80.92 -4.57
C ALA A 371 43.98 -80.71 -5.06
N ASP A 372 43.33 -81.75 -5.61
CA ASP A 372 41.92 -81.73 -6.00
C ASP A 372 40.99 -81.53 -4.81
N ASN A 373 41.24 -82.19 -3.68
CA ASN A 373 40.44 -82.01 -2.47
C ASN A 373 40.58 -80.60 -1.89
N ILE A 374 41.81 -80.05 -1.82
CA ILE A 374 42.05 -78.65 -1.42
C ILE A 374 41.35 -77.69 -2.40
N THR A 375 41.47 -77.94 -3.71
CA THR A 375 40.83 -77.14 -4.76
C THR A 375 39.29 -77.19 -4.65
N LYS A 376 38.70 -78.35 -4.35
CA LYS A 376 37.26 -78.50 -4.11
C LYS A 376 36.82 -77.72 -2.86
N MET A 377 37.54 -77.83 -1.75
CA MET A 377 37.25 -77.07 -0.53
C MET A 377 37.31 -75.55 -0.79
N PHE A 378 38.33 -75.07 -1.51
CA PHE A 378 38.46 -73.66 -1.88
C PHE A 378 37.36 -73.20 -2.85
N LYS A 379 36.96 -74.03 -3.82
CA LYS A 379 35.82 -73.77 -4.72
C LYS A 379 34.51 -73.68 -3.93
N ASN A 380 34.26 -74.58 -2.98
CA ASN A 380 33.06 -74.58 -2.15
C ASN A 380 32.99 -73.33 -1.25
N LEU A 381 34.07 -73.01 -0.52
CA LEU A 381 34.17 -71.80 0.30
C LEU A 381 33.99 -70.51 -0.53
N ASN A 382 34.50 -70.48 -1.76
CA ASN A 382 34.29 -69.33 -2.65
C ASN A 382 32.88 -69.28 -3.22
N ALA A 383 32.22 -70.41 -3.48
CA ALA A 383 30.82 -70.46 -3.88
C ALA A 383 29.90 -69.99 -2.75
N GLU A 384 30.18 -70.40 -1.52
CA GLU A 384 29.47 -69.96 -0.31
C GLU A 384 29.66 -68.45 -0.07
N LYS A 385 30.91 -67.94 -0.11
CA LYS A 385 31.17 -66.49 -0.05
C LYS A 385 30.49 -65.70 -1.18
N LYS A 386 30.43 -66.26 -2.39
CA LYS A 386 29.69 -65.67 -3.53
C LYS A 386 28.17 -65.72 -3.37
N ARG A 387 27.64 -66.62 -2.53
CA ARG A 387 26.20 -66.70 -2.19
C ARG A 387 25.83 -65.78 -1.04
N ILE A 388 26.69 -65.64 -0.03
CA ILE A 388 26.45 -64.80 1.15
C ILE A 388 26.56 -63.31 0.80
N LYS A 389 27.63 -62.87 0.11
CA LYS A 389 27.85 -61.45 -0.19
C LYS A 389 26.67 -60.73 -0.89
N PRO A 390 25.98 -61.31 -1.89
CA PRO A 390 24.80 -60.68 -2.48
C PRO A 390 23.61 -60.55 -1.52
N LEU A 391 23.50 -61.42 -0.50
CA LEU A 391 22.46 -61.32 0.53
C LEU A 391 22.79 -60.18 1.50
N GLU A 392 24.03 -60.09 1.99
CA GLU A 392 24.52 -58.98 2.82
C GLU A 392 24.30 -57.63 2.12
N VAL A 393 24.76 -57.50 0.87
CA VAL A 393 24.59 -56.28 0.06
C VAL A 393 23.10 -55.96 -0.19
N ARG A 394 22.25 -56.97 -0.36
CA ARG A 394 20.80 -56.76 -0.54
C ARG A 394 20.15 -56.25 0.74
N ASP A 395 20.51 -56.82 1.88
CA ASP A 395 19.93 -56.46 3.17
C ASP A 395 20.42 -55.06 3.63
N ASP A 396 21.68 -54.69 3.33
CA ASP A 396 22.18 -53.32 3.48
C ASP A 396 21.50 -52.32 2.53
N ASN A 397 21.26 -52.70 1.26
CA ASN A 397 20.48 -51.88 0.34
C ASN A 397 19.02 -51.68 0.81
N PHE A 398 18.41 -52.67 1.45
CA PHE A 398 17.08 -52.51 2.06
C PHE A 398 17.11 -51.53 3.23
N ARG A 399 18.11 -51.61 4.12
CA ARG A 399 18.30 -50.63 5.20
C ARG A 399 18.44 -49.21 4.66
N LEU A 400 19.32 -48.99 3.68
CA LEU A 400 19.51 -47.69 3.05
C LEU A 400 18.22 -47.17 2.39
N ALA A 401 17.43 -48.04 1.76
CA ALA A 401 16.15 -47.66 1.17
C ALA A 401 15.09 -47.31 2.23
N ASP A 402 15.10 -47.96 3.39
CA ASP A 402 14.18 -47.63 4.50
C ASP A 402 14.61 -46.35 5.25
N GLU A 403 15.92 -46.12 5.43
CA GLU A 403 16.47 -44.83 5.90
C GLU A 403 16.16 -43.68 4.94
N GLU A 404 16.18 -43.92 3.62
CA GLU A 404 15.79 -42.92 2.63
C GLU A 404 14.29 -42.63 2.66
N LYS A 405 13.44 -43.66 2.81
CA LYS A 405 11.98 -43.46 3.02
C LYS A 405 11.70 -42.64 4.27
N LEU A 406 12.38 -42.94 5.38
CA LEU A 406 12.21 -42.22 6.64
C LEU A 406 12.60 -40.74 6.48
N ARG A 407 13.77 -40.45 5.89
CA ARG A 407 14.18 -39.07 5.62
C ARG A 407 13.20 -38.31 4.71
N ARG A 408 12.69 -38.95 3.65
CA ARG A 408 11.65 -38.34 2.79
C ARG A 408 10.34 -38.09 3.54
N GLN A 409 9.97 -38.95 4.49
CA GLN A 409 8.82 -38.71 5.38
C GLN A 409 9.08 -37.55 6.34
N GLU A 410 10.26 -37.46 6.93
CA GLU A 410 10.67 -36.35 7.80
C GLU A 410 10.71 -35.00 7.06
N GLU A 411 11.15 -34.99 5.80
CA GLU A 411 11.10 -33.84 4.88
C GLU A 411 9.65 -33.42 4.60
N ILE A 412 8.77 -34.36 4.21
CA ILE A 412 7.34 -34.07 4.00
C ILE A 412 6.68 -33.57 5.28
N ASP A 413 6.98 -34.16 6.45
CA ASP A 413 6.45 -33.73 7.73
C ASP A 413 7.02 -32.37 8.16
N TYR A 414 8.26 -32.04 7.79
CA TYR A 414 8.83 -30.71 7.96
C TYR A 414 8.09 -29.68 7.10
N ASP A 415 7.89 -29.95 5.81
CA ASP A 415 7.16 -29.08 4.89
C ASP A 415 5.70 -28.88 5.31
N VAL A 416 5.01 -29.95 5.71
CA VAL A 416 3.64 -29.89 6.25
C VAL A 416 3.58 -29.06 7.53
N ARG A 417 4.61 -29.14 8.41
CA ARG A 417 4.70 -28.29 9.61
C ARG A 417 5.03 -26.84 9.26
N ALA A 418 5.87 -26.59 8.26
CA ALA A 418 6.19 -25.25 7.79
C ALA A 418 4.97 -24.57 7.14
N LEU A 419 4.22 -25.30 6.32
CA LEU A 419 2.96 -24.83 5.73
C LEU A 419 1.90 -24.54 6.80
N LYS A 420 1.74 -25.40 7.82
CA LYS A 420 0.83 -25.14 8.95
C LYS A 420 1.21 -23.86 9.69
N LYS A 421 2.49 -23.66 9.99
CA LYS A 421 2.98 -22.41 10.62
C LYS A 421 2.74 -21.18 9.76
N ALA A 422 2.99 -21.25 8.45
CA ALA A 422 2.71 -20.14 7.53
C ALA A 422 1.21 -19.78 7.50
N ILE A 423 0.33 -20.79 7.54
CA ILE A 423 -1.14 -20.59 7.65
C ILE A 423 -1.50 -19.95 8.99
N GLU A 424 -0.91 -20.41 10.10
CA GLU A 424 -1.09 -19.82 11.44
C GLU A 424 -0.62 -18.35 11.46
N GLU A 425 0.55 -18.05 10.89
CA GLU A 425 1.09 -16.68 10.77
C GLU A 425 0.17 -15.77 9.94
N TRP A 426 -0.35 -16.24 8.80
CA TRP A 426 -1.31 -15.47 7.99
C TRP A 426 -2.64 -15.23 8.73
N GLN A 427 -3.14 -16.23 9.47
CA GLN A 427 -4.35 -16.07 10.29
C GLN A 427 -4.13 -15.09 11.45
N MET A 428 -2.92 -15.04 12.02
CA MET A 428 -2.56 -14.05 13.05
C MET A 428 -2.46 -12.64 12.46
N ASP A 429 -1.79 -12.45 11.32
CA ASP A 429 -1.74 -11.15 10.62
C ASP A 429 -3.16 -10.64 10.23
N ASP A 430 -4.04 -11.54 9.76
CA ASP A 430 -5.46 -11.24 9.50
C ASP A 430 -6.21 -10.81 10.77
N GLN A 431 -6.01 -11.51 11.89
CA GLN A 431 -6.63 -11.19 13.17
C GLN A 431 -6.11 -9.86 13.74
N GLU A 432 -4.80 -9.60 13.67
CA GLU A 432 -4.22 -8.30 14.04
C GLU A 432 -4.86 -7.16 13.23
N TYR A 433 -5.06 -7.37 11.93
CA TYR A 433 -5.71 -6.38 11.07
C TYR A 433 -7.18 -6.16 11.38
N PHE A 434 -7.94 -7.23 11.68
CA PHE A 434 -9.33 -7.09 12.11
C PHE A 434 -9.47 -6.40 13.46
N ASN A 435 -8.57 -6.68 14.41
CA ASN A 435 -8.52 -5.98 15.69
C ASN A 435 -8.21 -4.49 15.47
N PHE A 436 -7.17 -4.16 14.70
CA PHE A 436 -6.78 -2.79 14.37
C PHE A 436 -7.91 -1.99 13.70
N ILE A 437 -8.60 -2.56 12.70
CA ILE A 437 -9.78 -1.91 12.12
C ILE A 437 -10.91 -1.76 13.15
N THR A 438 -11.10 -2.73 14.05
CA THR A 438 -12.17 -2.66 15.06
C THR A 438 -11.89 -1.58 16.10
N GLU A 439 -10.63 -1.39 16.50
CA GLU A 439 -10.19 -0.25 17.34
C GLU A 439 -10.44 1.09 16.63
N LEU A 440 -9.99 1.24 15.37
CA LEU A 440 -10.25 2.45 14.58
C LEU A 440 -11.75 2.73 14.37
N LYS A 441 -12.59 1.69 14.30
CA LYS A 441 -14.05 1.82 14.23
C LYS A 441 -14.65 2.30 15.55
N GLN A 442 -14.17 1.79 16.68
CA GLN A 442 -14.60 2.24 18.01
C GLN A 442 -14.27 3.72 18.20
N GLU A 443 -13.02 4.13 17.94
CA GLU A 443 -12.61 5.54 17.93
C GLU A 443 -13.46 6.39 16.98
N SER A 444 -13.73 5.88 15.76
CA SER A 444 -14.59 6.56 14.79
C SER A 444 -15.99 6.80 15.37
N THR A 445 -16.59 5.80 16.03
CA THR A 445 -17.92 5.95 16.64
C THR A 445 -17.93 6.90 17.84
N GLU A 446 -16.89 6.89 18.68
CA GLU A 446 -16.78 7.77 19.85
C GLU A 446 -16.63 9.26 19.45
N VAL A 447 -15.89 9.53 18.37
CA VAL A 447 -15.71 10.90 17.83
C VAL A 447 -16.88 11.34 16.94
N GLY A 448 -17.83 10.44 16.63
CA GLY A 448 -18.96 10.72 15.73
C GLY A 448 -18.56 10.81 14.25
N ARG A 449 -17.51 10.10 13.83
CA ARG A 449 -17.08 9.98 12.43
C ARG A 449 -17.83 8.84 11.73
N PRO A 450 -18.19 8.98 10.44
CA PRO A 450 -18.87 7.92 9.69
C PRO A 450 -17.99 6.69 9.54
N VAL A 451 -18.51 5.52 9.92
CA VAL A 451 -17.78 4.23 9.91
C VAL A 451 -17.61 3.64 8.49
N PHE A 452 -18.45 4.09 7.54
CA PHE A 452 -18.52 3.55 6.18
C PHE A 452 -17.18 3.43 5.43
N PRO A 453 -16.23 4.38 5.49
CA PRO A 453 -14.90 4.21 4.89
C PRO A 453 -14.13 3.00 5.42
N LEU A 454 -14.21 2.74 6.74
CA LEU A 454 -13.55 1.61 7.39
C LEU A 454 -14.24 0.28 7.03
N ASP A 455 -15.56 0.27 6.87
CA ASP A 455 -16.30 -0.90 6.36
C ASP A 455 -15.95 -1.23 4.91
N ASN A 456 -15.83 -0.21 4.06
CA ASN A 456 -15.42 -0.38 2.66
C ASN A 456 -13.98 -0.89 2.56
N GLU A 457 -13.07 -0.36 3.36
CA GLU A 457 -11.68 -0.83 3.42
C GLU A 457 -11.57 -2.25 3.97
N LEU A 458 -12.33 -2.61 5.01
CA LEU A 458 -12.44 -3.99 5.49
C LEU A 458 -12.95 -4.96 4.40
N CYS A 459 -13.90 -4.52 3.57
CA CYS A 459 -14.35 -5.29 2.40
C CYS A 459 -13.27 -5.38 1.31
N ALA A 460 -12.51 -4.30 1.06
CA ALA A 460 -11.41 -4.29 0.10
C ALA A 460 -10.25 -5.17 0.54
N TYR A 461 -9.94 -5.21 1.85
CA TYR A 461 -8.98 -6.14 2.44
C TYR A 461 -9.39 -7.60 2.20
N LYS A 462 -10.59 -8.00 2.63
CA LYS A 462 -11.08 -9.38 2.45
C LYS A 462 -11.16 -9.82 0.99
N LYS A 463 -11.33 -8.89 0.05
CA LYS A 463 -11.21 -9.16 -1.40
C LYS A 463 -9.76 -9.38 -1.84
N ARG A 464 -8.80 -8.60 -1.33
CA ARG A 464 -7.36 -8.73 -1.63
C ARG A 464 -6.77 -10.02 -1.06
N THR A 465 -7.17 -10.43 0.14
CA THR A 465 -6.69 -11.66 0.80
C THR A 465 -7.47 -12.92 0.42
N GLY A 466 -8.53 -12.80 -0.39
CA GLY A 466 -9.35 -13.95 -0.81
C GLY A 466 -10.27 -14.52 0.28
N LEU A 467 -10.42 -13.83 1.42
CA LEU A 467 -11.32 -14.19 2.53
C LEU A 467 -12.80 -14.00 2.22
N LEU A 468 -13.13 -13.28 1.14
CA LEU A 468 -14.46 -13.28 0.56
C LEU A 468 -14.52 -14.28 -0.59
N GLU A 469 -15.43 -15.25 -0.51
CA GLU A 469 -15.84 -16.03 -1.66
C GLU A 469 -16.25 -15.08 -2.78
N ILE A 470 -15.50 -15.07 -3.87
CA ILE A 470 -15.92 -14.38 -5.09
C ILE A 470 -17.19 -15.09 -5.52
N PRO A 471 -18.38 -14.43 -5.51
CA PRO A 471 -19.60 -15.09 -5.94
C PRO A 471 -19.35 -15.65 -7.35
N PRO A 472 -19.68 -16.93 -7.60
CA PRO A 472 -19.36 -17.56 -8.87
C PRO A 472 -19.90 -16.66 -9.96
N GLN A 473 -19.01 -16.13 -10.80
CA GLN A 473 -19.39 -15.18 -11.83
C GLN A 473 -20.50 -15.85 -12.63
N LEU A 474 -21.74 -15.40 -12.43
CA LEU A 474 -22.86 -15.79 -13.27
C LEU A 474 -22.36 -15.49 -14.67
N LYS A 475 -22.19 -16.55 -15.47
CA LYS A 475 -21.70 -16.38 -16.84
C LYS A 475 -22.66 -15.40 -17.48
N ILE A 476 -22.21 -14.17 -17.64
CA ILE A 476 -22.91 -13.17 -18.42
C ILE A 476 -22.82 -13.74 -19.82
N LEU A 477 -23.86 -14.53 -20.16
CA LEU A 477 -24.13 -14.93 -21.52
C LEU A 477 -24.13 -13.62 -22.28
N LYS A 478 -23.11 -13.44 -23.13
CA LYS A 478 -23.02 -12.32 -24.05
C LYS A 478 -24.11 -12.54 -25.10
N THR A 479 -25.36 -12.33 -24.70
CA THR A 479 -26.50 -12.21 -25.59
C THR A 479 -26.25 -10.96 -26.40
N ASN A 480 -25.88 -11.14 -27.67
CA ASN A 480 -25.67 -10.04 -28.62
C ASN A 480 -27.00 -9.40 -29.06
N LEU A 481 -28.01 -9.35 -28.18
CA LEU A 481 -29.19 -8.53 -28.39
C LEU A 481 -28.84 -7.09 -27.97
N PRO A 482 -29.21 -6.08 -28.78
CA PRO A 482 -29.15 -4.69 -28.34
C PRO A 482 -29.98 -4.50 -27.06
N PRO A 483 -29.62 -3.53 -26.20
CA PRO A 483 -30.55 -3.08 -25.18
C PRO A 483 -31.71 -2.36 -25.89
N ASP A 484 -32.89 -2.96 -25.89
CA ASP A 484 -34.11 -2.25 -26.25
C ASP A 484 -34.41 -1.20 -25.16
N ASP A 485 -34.36 0.08 -25.54
CA ASP A 485 -34.73 1.24 -24.71
C ASP A 485 -36.25 1.25 -24.45
N ASP A 486 -36.77 0.27 -23.70
CA ASP A 486 -38.16 0.31 -23.21
C ASP A 486 -38.42 -0.63 -22.01
N PHE A 487 -37.77 -0.37 -20.87
CA PHE A 487 -38.25 -0.90 -19.58
C PHE A 487 -38.45 0.20 -18.54
N GLN A 488 -39.66 0.77 -18.59
CA GLN A 488 -40.20 1.65 -17.57
C GLN A 488 -40.10 1.03 -16.17
N GLN A 489 -39.81 1.87 -15.18
CA GLN A 489 -39.85 1.53 -13.77
C GLN A 489 -41.21 0.91 -13.39
N LYS A 490 -41.24 -0.38 -13.07
CA LYS A 490 -42.35 -1.01 -12.35
C LYS A 490 -41.89 -1.38 -10.95
N SER A 491 -42.59 -0.80 -9.98
CA SER A 491 -42.36 -0.96 -8.55
C SER A 491 -42.42 -2.42 -8.11
N ALA A 492 -41.52 -2.80 -7.20
CA ALA A 492 -41.48 -4.14 -6.64
C ALA A 492 -42.75 -4.43 -5.80
N PRO A 493 -43.47 -5.53 -6.05
CA PRO A 493 -44.50 -6.01 -5.13
C PRO A 493 -43.85 -6.67 -3.91
N LYS A 494 -44.45 -6.44 -2.73
CA LYS A 494 -43.94 -6.96 -1.46
C LYS A 494 -44.46 -8.37 -1.17
N HIS A 495 -43.53 -9.30 -0.92
CA HIS A 495 -43.61 -10.39 0.07
C HIS A 495 -44.41 -11.69 -0.26
N LYS A 496 -43.82 -12.84 0.15
CA LYS A 496 -44.36 -14.22 0.32
C LYS A 496 -44.42 -15.06 -0.96
N ASP A 497 -44.01 -16.34 -1.01
CA ASP A 497 -43.68 -17.36 0.02
C ASP A 497 -42.46 -18.24 -0.37
N PRO A 498 -41.86 -19.02 0.55
CA PRO A 498 -40.70 -19.88 0.25
C PRO A 498 -41.08 -21.13 -0.57
N ILE A 499 -40.44 -21.30 -1.73
CA ILE A 499 -40.61 -22.49 -2.58
C ILE A 499 -39.94 -23.70 -1.91
N ARG A 500 -40.76 -24.68 -1.52
CA ARG A 500 -40.33 -25.96 -0.94
C ARG A 500 -39.81 -26.90 -2.03
N ILE A 501 -38.50 -26.88 -2.29
CA ILE A 501 -37.86 -27.82 -3.23
C ILE A 501 -37.85 -29.22 -2.59
N ILE A 502 -38.61 -30.15 -3.17
CA ILE A 502 -38.59 -31.57 -2.83
C ILE A 502 -37.54 -32.25 -3.70
N TYR A 503 -36.48 -32.78 -3.10
CA TYR A 503 -35.53 -33.63 -3.79
C TYR A 503 -36.10 -35.05 -3.95
N THR A 504 -36.47 -35.43 -5.18
CA THR A 504 -36.76 -36.82 -5.53
C THR A 504 -35.47 -37.64 -5.60
N LYS A 505 -35.42 -38.73 -4.84
CA LYS A 505 -34.27 -39.62 -4.72
C LYS A 505 -34.20 -40.57 -5.92
N MET A 506 -33.51 -40.16 -6.98
CA MET A 506 -33.02 -41.01 -8.07
C MET A 506 -31.50 -41.09 -7.90
N GLY A 507 -30.80 -42.22 -7.87
CA GLY A 507 -31.16 -43.62 -8.08
C GLY A 507 -29.82 -44.34 -8.29
N ASN A 508 -29.53 -45.40 -7.52
CA ASN A 508 -28.23 -46.07 -7.62
C ASN A 508 -28.10 -46.77 -8.99
N THR A 509 -27.12 -46.36 -9.80
CA THR A 509 -26.53 -47.22 -10.83
C THR A 509 -25.02 -47.14 -10.75
N ALA A 510 -24.38 -48.29 -10.50
CA ALA A 510 -22.93 -48.41 -10.50
C ALA A 510 -22.41 -48.52 -11.94
N ASN A 511 -21.33 -47.81 -12.25
CA ASN A 511 -20.18 -48.38 -12.97
C ASN A 511 -18.94 -47.47 -12.87
N PRO A 512 -17.72 -48.03 -12.87
CA PRO A 512 -16.50 -47.27 -12.64
C PRO A 512 -16.02 -46.52 -13.88
N LEU A 513 -15.63 -45.26 -13.70
CA LEU A 513 -15.00 -44.44 -14.74
C LEU A 513 -13.55 -44.88 -14.97
N THR A 514 -13.26 -45.39 -16.17
CA THR A 514 -11.91 -45.54 -16.70
C THR A 514 -11.32 -44.17 -17.06
N PHE A 515 -10.19 -43.80 -16.45
CA PHE A 515 -9.46 -42.58 -16.79
C PHE A 515 -8.55 -42.79 -18.01
N GLU A 516 -8.81 -42.08 -19.12
CA GLU A 516 -7.85 -41.95 -20.22
C GLU A 516 -6.71 -40.98 -19.82
N VAL A 517 -5.49 -41.50 -19.72
CA VAL A 517 -4.30 -40.66 -19.53
C VAL A 517 -3.77 -40.18 -20.89
N LYS A 518 -4.22 -39.00 -21.33
CA LYS A 518 -3.67 -38.34 -22.53
C LYS A 518 -2.32 -37.72 -22.21
N ARG A 519 -1.24 -38.39 -22.64
CA ARG A 519 0.13 -37.83 -22.64
C ARG A 519 0.30 -36.89 -23.83
N THR A 520 0.59 -35.62 -23.57
CA THR A 520 1.11 -34.68 -24.58
C THR A 520 2.65 -34.74 -24.60
N PRO A 521 3.30 -34.79 -25.78
CA PRO A 521 4.76 -34.73 -25.87
C PRO A 521 5.27 -33.29 -25.77
N ILE A 522 6.33 -33.08 -24.99
CA ILE A 522 7.06 -31.81 -24.91
C ILE A 522 8.12 -31.79 -26.01
N THR A 523 8.01 -30.84 -26.95
CA THR A 523 9.03 -30.60 -27.97
C THR A 523 10.06 -29.59 -27.49
N PHE A 524 11.32 -30.01 -27.35
CA PHE A 524 12.44 -29.09 -27.18
C PHE A 524 12.76 -28.36 -28.49
N VAL A 525 12.83 -27.03 -28.44
CA VAL A 525 13.40 -26.22 -29.53
C VAL A 525 14.77 -25.75 -29.10
N THR A 526 15.81 -26.21 -29.81
CA THR A 526 17.14 -25.61 -29.78
C THR A 526 17.31 -24.70 -30.99
N GLN A 527 17.78 -23.47 -30.77
CA GLN A 527 18.36 -22.66 -31.83
C GLN A 527 19.73 -22.15 -31.42
N VAL A 528 20.65 -22.19 -32.38
CA VAL A 528 22.05 -21.81 -32.26
C VAL A 528 22.25 -20.54 -33.07
N HIS A 529 22.87 -19.53 -32.48
CA HIS A 529 23.45 -18.41 -33.24
C HIS A 529 24.98 -18.42 -33.14
N LYS A 530 25.62 -18.63 -34.30
CA LYS A 530 26.86 -17.95 -34.70
C LYS A 530 26.44 -16.87 -35.73
N ALA A 531 27.17 -15.82 -36.04
CA ALA A 531 28.56 -15.49 -35.74
C ALA A 531 28.79 -13.96 -35.71
N ASN A 532 30.05 -13.60 -35.42
CA ASN A 532 30.78 -12.36 -35.71
C ASN A 532 30.80 -11.34 -34.55
N GLY A 533 31.94 -10.76 -34.18
CA GLY A 533 33.30 -10.97 -34.69
C GLY A 533 34.10 -9.69 -34.58
N LEU A 534 35.17 -9.68 -33.79
CA LEU A 534 36.18 -8.65 -33.83
C LEU A 534 37.53 -9.23 -33.39
N GLN A 535 38.53 -9.00 -34.23
CA GLN A 535 39.92 -9.35 -33.96
C GLN A 535 40.51 -8.29 -33.02
N ASP A 536 41.41 -8.67 -32.11
CA ASP A 536 42.81 -8.34 -32.39
C ASP A 536 43.83 -9.18 -31.60
N GLN A 537 45.05 -9.11 -32.13
CA GLN A 537 46.28 -9.83 -31.79
C GLN A 537 46.69 -9.65 -30.30
N GLN A 538 47.44 -10.55 -29.65
CA GLN A 538 48.84 -10.90 -29.94
C GLN A 538 49.29 -12.30 -29.42
N LYS A 539 50.55 -12.66 -29.73
CA LYS A 539 51.17 -14.01 -29.65
C LYS A 539 51.78 -14.40 -28.29
N PRO A 540 52.17 -15.69 -28.07
CA PRO A 540 52.29 -16.30 -26.74
C PRO A 540 53.73 -16.47 -26.23
N LYS A 541 53.87 -16.90 -24.96
CA LYS A 541 54.99 -17.74 -24.48
C LYS A 541 54.51 -18.81 -23.50
N LYS A 542 55.02 -20.04 -23.74
CA LYS A 542 55.04 -21.21 -22.84
C LYS A 542 56.19 -21.09 -21.82
N PRO A 543 56.35 -21.99 -20.84
CA PRO A 543 55.52 -23.17 -20.52
C PRO A 543 54.65 -23.03 -19.27
#